data_AF-A0A1H6C108-F1
#
_entry.id   AF-A0A1H6C108-F1
#
_cell.length_a   1.000
_cell.length_b   1.000
_cell.length_c   1.000
_cell.angle_alpha   90.00
_cell.angle_beta   90.00
_cell.angle_gamma   90.00
#
_symmetry.space_group_name_H-M   'P 1'
#
loop_
_entity.id
_entity.type
_entity.pdbx_description
1 polymer ?
#
loop_
_entity_poly.entity_id
_entity_poly.type
_entity_poly.pdbx_seq_one_letter_code
_entity_poly.pdbx_strand_id
1 'polypeptide(L)'
;MNLDVDAMTNNELVAAVGREKNIPQDLRQILAKGYHLVFVVLGSKYLIAAQDALTSIPKETTAFAFASKGSKEFIGDCYWIPATEAERSNFGTTWLELRGRELLTLTKNLESAERIKRIKTNPEEARELSISA
;
A
#
# COMPACT_ATOMS: atom_id res chain seq x y z
N MET A 1 6.90 -21.09 -8.45
CA MET A 1 7.83 -21.80 -7.55
C MET A 1 7.39 -21.49 -6.14
N ASN A 2 7.04 -22.48 -5.32
CA ASN A 2 6.81 -22.27 -3.89
C ASN A 2 8.19 -22.05 -3.24
N LEU A 3 8.48 -20.80 -2.90
CA LEU A 3 9.67 -20.44 -2.13
C LEU A 3 9.47 -20.93 -0.70
N ASP A 4 10.44 -21.67 -0.17
CA ASP A 4 10.43 -22.14 1.22
C ASP A 4 10.85 -21.00 2.14
N VAL A 5 9.88 -20.15 2.46
CA VAL A 5 10.09 -18.86 3.14
C VAL A 5 10.55 -19.02 4.59
N ASP A 6 10.26 -20.16 5.22
CA ASP A 6 10.59 -20.38 6.63
C ASP A 6 12.07 -20.73 6.83
N ALA A 7 12.78 -21.08 5.75
CA ALA A 7 14.22 -21.37 5.76
C ALA A 7 15.09 -20.19 5.28
N MET A 8 14.49 -19.09 4.82
CA MET A 8 15.20 -17.97 4.20
C MET A 8 15.55 -16.88 5.20
N THR A 9 16.75 -16.32 5.07
CA THR A 9 17.11 -15.08 5.78
C THR A 9 16.26 -13.92 5.28
N ASN A 10 16.08 -12.88 6.10
CA ASN A 10 15.33 -11.68 5.69
C ASN A 10 15.86 -11.09 4.37
N ASN A 11 17.18 -11.09 4.13
CA ASN A 11 17.79 -10.60 2.90
C ASN A 11 17.44 -11.48 1.68
N GLU A 12 17.42 -12.79 1.84
CA GLU A 12 17.00 -13.71 0.77
C GLU A 12 15.52 -13.57 0.47
N LEU A 13 14.70 -13.37 1.52
CA LEU A 13 13.28 -13.11 1.39
C LEU A 13 13.01 -11.82 0.62
N VAL A 14 13.72 -10.73 0.95
CA VAL A 14 13.67 -9.45 0.22
C VAL A 14 14.01 -9.65 -1.26
N ALA A 15 15.11 -10.35 -1.56
CA ALA A 15 15.58 -10.55 -2.92
C ALA A 15 14.64 -11.45 -3.75
N ALA A 16 13.99 -12.42 -3.13
CA ALA A 16 13.04 -13.31 -3.79
C ALA A 16 11.68 -12.63 -4.00
N VAL A 17 11.18 -11.90 -3.00
CA VAL A 17 9.97 -11.08 -3.07
C VAL A 17 10.10 -9.99 -4.14
N GLY A 18 11.23 -9.29 -4.17
CA GLY A 18 11.51 -8.25 -5.16
C GLY A 18 11.48 -8.78 -6.59
N ARG A 19 12.04 -9.98 -6.81
CA ARG A 19 12.02 -10.67 -8.11
C ARG A 19 10.63 -11.18 -8.50
N GLU A 20 9.86 -11.73 -7.56
CA GLU A 20 8.55 -12.33 -7.85
C GLU A 20 7.48 -11.28 -8.21
N LYS A 21 7.48 -10.13 -7.52
CA LYS A 21 6.43 -9.11 -7.67
C LYS A 21 6.86 -7.87 -8.44
N ASN A 22 8.07 -7.88 -9.01
CA ASN A 22 8.65 -6.71 -9.68
C ASN A 22 8.64 -5.47 -8.77
N ILE A 23 8.75 -5.68 -7.45
CA ILE A 23 8.80 -4.60 -6.46
C ILE A 23 10.19 -3.96 -6.62
N PRO A 24 10.25 -2.63 -6.85
CA PRO A 24 11.52 -1.97 -7.06
C PRO A 24 12.46 -2.24 -5.88
N GLN A 25 13.66 -2.71 -6.17
CA GLN A 25 14.59 -3.22 -5.16
C GLN A 25 14.98 -2.19 -4.09
N ASP A 26 14.74 -0.90 -4.36
CA ASP A 26 14.95 0.16 -3.39
C ASP A 26 13.64 0.95 -3.18
N LEU A 27 12.70 0.34 -2.45
CA LEU A 27 11.47 1.00 -1.98
C LEU A 27 11.75 2.36 -1.30
N ARG A 28 12.93 2.54 -0.70
CA ARG A 28 13.39 3.82 -0.16
C ARG A 28 13.42 4.92 -1.19
N GLN A 29 13.94 4.65 -2.40
CA GLN A 29 13.97 5.65 -3.48
C GLN A 29 12.58 6.05 -3.94
N ILE A 30 11.61 5.12 -3.85
CA ILE A 30 10.22 5.43 -4.18
C ILE A 30 9.63 6.31 -3.10
N LEU A 31 9.71 5.90 -1.83
CA LEU A 31 9.17 6.66 -0.71
C LEU A 31 9.82 8.05 -0.58
N ALA A 32 11.08 8.19 -1.00
CA ALA A 32 11.80 9.47 -1.05
C ALA A 32 11.28 10.46 -2.13
N LYS A 33 10.32 10.07 -2.99
CA LYS A 33 9.75 10.98 -4.01
C LYS A 33 8.83 12.07 -3.43
N GLY A 34 8.64 12.13 -2.11
CA GLY A 34 7.91 13.22 -1.44
C GLY A 34 6.39 13.04 -1.46
N TYR A 35 5.90 11.82 -1.21
CA TYR A 35 4.47 11.59 -1.06
C TYR A 35 3.96 12.19 0.26
N HIS A 36 2.84 12.90 0.24
CA HIS A 36 2.21 13.37 1.49
C HIS A 36 1.57 12.22 2.28
N LEU A 37 1.03 11.23 1.57
CA LEU A 37 0.30 10.09 2.13
C LEU A 37 0.73 8.78 1.47
N VAL A 38 1.00 7.76 2.28
CA VAL A 38 1.30 6.39 1.85
C VAL A 38 0.42 5.43 2.64
N PHE A 39 -0.15 4.43 1.99
CA PHE A 39 -0.73 3.27 2.62
C PHE A 39 -0.05 2.00 2.13
N VAL A 40 0.23 1.11 3.06
CA VAL A 40 1.01 -0.10 2.87
C VAL A 40 0.07 -1.25 3.16
N VAL A 41 -0.26 -2.02 2.13
CA VAL A 41 -1.08 -3.22 2.26
C VAL A 41 -0.27 -4.40 1.77
N LEU A 42 0.48 -4.98 2.69
CA LEU A 42 1.45 -6.03 2.41
C LEU A 42 1.20 -7.22 3.33
N GLY A 43 1.39 -8.44 2.82
CA GLY A 43 1.46 -9.63 3.66
C GLY A 43 2.71 -9.63 4.55
N SER A 44 2.74 -10.43 5.61
CA SER A 44 3.81 -10.42 6.62
C SER A 44 5.21 -10.56 6.02
N LYS A 45 5.38 -11.48 5.07
CA LYS A 45 6.65 -11.73 4.37
C LYS A 45 7.16 -10.50 3.59
N TYR A 46 6.22 -9.73 3.05
CA TYR A 46 6.51 -8.51 2.30
C TYR A 46 6.76 -7.31 3.22
N LEU A 47 6.09 -7.26 4.39
CA LEU A 47 6.38 -6.26 5.41
C LEU A 47 7.80 -6.41 5.96
N ILE A 48 8.22 -7.64 6.26
CA ILE A 48 9.61 -7.93 6.65
C ILE A 48 10.57 -7.41 5.58
N ALA A 49 10.28 -7.68 4.31
CA ALA A 49 11.12 -7.24 3.21
C ALA A 49 11.15 -5.72 3.00
N ALA A 50 10.07 -5.02 3.36
CA ALA A 50 9.94 -3.58 3.21
C ALA A 50 10.35 -2.78 4.46
N GLN A 51 10.59 -3.45 5.60
CA GLN A 51 10.73 -2.83 6.92
C GLN A 51 11.75 -1.68 6.94
N ASP A 52 12.93 -1.88 6.35
CA ASP A 52 13.97 -0.83 6.27
C ASP A 52 13.48 0.41 5.54
N ALA A 53 12.73 0.22 4.46
CA ALA A 53 12.14 1.32 3.70
C ALA A 53 11.01 2.01 4.48
N LEU A 54 10.21 1.23 5.20
CA LEU A 54 9.12 1.75 6.05
C LEU A 54 9.62 2.49 7.31
N THR A 55 10.85 2.20 7.75
CA THR A 55 11.53 2.88 8.86
C THR A 55 12.35 4.10 8.38
N SER A 56 12.39 4.32 7.07
CA SER A 56 13.10 5.46 6.46
C SER A 56 12.12 6.40 5.76
N ILE A 57 10.86 6.42 6.20
CA ILE A 57 9.83 7.27 5.60
C ILE A 57 10.12 8.73 5.98
N PRO A 58 10.14 9.67 5.02
CA PRO A 58 10.36 11.08 5.31
C PRO A 58 9.30 11.61 6.30
N LYS A 59 9.70 12.48 7.22
CA LYS A 59 8.81 12.97 8.32
C LYS A 59 7.57 13.71 7.82
N GLU A 60 7.68 14.32 6.65
CA GLU A 60 6.61 15.00 5.93
C GLU A 60 5.59 14.03 5.29
N THR A 61 5.92 12.75 5.20
CA THR A 61 5.05 11.69 4.69
C THR A 61 4.29 11.05 5.84
N THR A 62 2.96 11.06 5.78
CA THR A 62 2.14 10.26 6.69
C THR A 62 1.90 8.89 6.06
N ALA A 63 2.39 7.83 6.71
CA ALA A 63 2.24 6.46 6.22
C ALA A 63 1.34 5.61 7.11
N PHE A 64 0.49 4.78 6.51
CA PHE A 64 -0.41 3.85 7.19
C PHE A 64 -0.12 2.42 6.76
N ALA A 65 0.02 1.48 7.68
CA ALA A 65 0.25 0.08 7.35
C ALA A 65 -0.90 -0.80 7.85
N PHE A 66 -1.55 -1.47 6.90
CA PHE A 66 -2.56 -2.48 7.16
C PHE A 66 -1.86 -3.80 7.46
N ALA A 67 -1.78 -4.18 8.73
CA ALA A 67 -1.04 -5.35 9.16
C ALA A 67 -1.82 -6.14 10.21
N SER A 68 -1.61 -7.47 10.23
CA SER A 68 -2.13 -8.28 11.34
C SER A 68 -1.40 -7.94 12.63
N LYS A 69 -1.99 -8.28 13.77
CA LYS A 69 -1.35 -8.07 15.08
C LYS A 69 0.04 -8.71 15.16
N GLY A 70 0.23 -9.88 14.55
CA GLY A 70 1.51 -10.59 14.53
C GLY A 70 2.57 -9.99 13.60
N SER A 71 2.21 -9.02 12.74
CA SER A 71 3.14 -8.38 11.80
C SER A 71 3.34 -6.90 12.11
N LYS A 72 2.85 -6.43 13.25
CA LYS A 72 2.91 -5.02 13.66
C LYS A 72 4.35 -4.51 13.79
N GLU A 73 5.28 -5.35 14.19
CA GLU A 73 6.69 -4.95 14.36
C GLU A 73 7.41 -4.63 13.04
N PHE A 74 6.90 -5.11 11.92
CA PHE A 74 7.52 -4.95 10.60
C PHE A 74 7.02 -3.73 9.82
N ILE A 75 6.18 -2.86 10.43
CA ILE A 75 5.57 -1.72 9.73
C ILE A 75 6.43 -0.45 9.73
N GLY A 76 7.57 -0.45 10.42
CA GLY A 76 8.44 0.73 10.56
C GLY A 76 7.72 1.93 11.17
N ASP A 77 7.87 3.11 10.57
CA ASP A 77 7.30 4.37 11.05
C ASP A 77 5.83 4.58 10.64
N CYS A 78 5.19 3.57 10.06
CA CYS A 78 3.79 3.66 9.67
C CYS A 78 2.84 3.65 10.89
N TYR A 79 1.74 4.40 10.79
CA TYR A 79 0.59 4.22 11.65
C TYR A 79 -0.05 2.85 11.39
N TRP A 80 -0.17 2.06 12.45
CA TRP A 80 -0.75 0.72 12.34
C TRP A 80 -2.28 0.78 12.17
N ILE A 81 -2.77 0.13 11.13
CA ILE A 81 -4.18 -0.20 10.95
C ILE A 81 -4.33 -1.72 11.06
N PRO A 82 -5.04 -2.25 12.09
CA PRO A 82 -5.23 -3.68 12.23
C PRO A 82 -6.07 -4.22 11.06
N ALA A 83 -5.58 -5.26 10.40
CA ALA A 83 -6.28 -5.92 9.32
C ALA A 83 -6.05 -7.44 9.32
N THR A 84 -7.05 -8.20 8.90
CA THR A 84 -7.00 -9.63 8.61
C THR A 84 -6.40 -9.89 7.22
N GLU A 85 -6.05 -11.15 6.94
CA GLU A 85 -5.58 -11.54 5.61
C GLU A 85 -6.67 -11.40 4.53
N ALA A 86 -7.92 -11.73 4.86
CA ALA A 86 -9.06 -11.54 3.97
C ALA A 86 -9.24 -10.05 3.63
N GLU A 87 -9.20 -9.17 4.63
CA GLU A 87 -9.29 -7.72 4.40
C GLU A 87 -8.13 -7.21 3.54
N ARG A 88 -6.88 -7.61 3.83
CA ARG A 88 -5.72 -7.25 3.01
C ARG A 88 -5.84 -7.76 1.57
N SER A 89 -6.37 -8.96 1.36
CA SER A 89 -6.54 -9.55 0.04
C SER A 89 -7.54 -8.76 -0.83
N ASN A 90 -8.56 -8.14 -0.21
CA ASN A 90 -9.51 -7.27 -0.90
C ASN A 90 -8.86 -5.99 -1.47
N PHE A 91 -7.73 -5.54 -0.90
CA PHE A 91 -7.01 -4.38 -1.44
C PHE A 91 -6.15 -4.74 -2.66
N GLY A 92 -5.86 -6.03 -2.91
CA GLY A 92 -5.02 -6.48 -4.01
C GLY A 92 -3.54 -6.05 -3.89
N THR A 93 -2.74 -6.36 -4.92
CA THR A 93 -1.27 -6.18 -4.90
C THR A 93 -0.80 -4.91 -5.63
N THR A 94 -1.72 -4.16 -6.26
CA THR A 94 -1.34 -3.14 -7.26
C THR A 94 -1.55 -1.73 -6.74
N TRP A 95 -0.42 -1.08 -6.46
CA TRP A 95 -0.19 0.36 -6.62
C TRP A 95 -1.13 1.28 -5.85
N LEU A 96 -0.77 1.49 -4.59
CA LEU A 96 -1.30 2.60 -3.83
C LEU A 96 -1.05 3.97 -4.49
N GLU A 97 0.06 4.16 -5.23
CA GLU A 97 0.25 5.40 -6.01
C GLU A 97 -0.85 5.58 -7.08
N LEU A 98 -1.25 4.49 -7.77
CA LEU A 98 -2.32 4.53 -8.76
C LEU A 98 -3.64 4.91 -8.10
N ARG A 99 -3.98 4.26 -6.97
CA ARG A 99 -5.19 4.57 -6.20
C ARG A 99 -5.15 5.96 -5.56
N GLY A 100 -3.98 6.45 -5.16
CA GLY A 100 -3.80 7.79 -4.59
C GLY A 100 -3.98 8.87 -5.64
N ARG A 101 -3.46 8.66 -6.86
CA ARG A 101 -3.75 9.52 -8.01
C ARG A 101 -5.23 9.46 -8.38
N GLU A 102 -5.84 8.28 -8.41
CA GLU A 102 -7.28 8.11 -8.63
C GLU A 102 -8.10 8.84 -7.56
N LEU A 103 -7.73 8.75 -6.28
CA LEU A 103 -8.41 9.45 -5.18
C LEU A 103 -8.24 10.97 -5.25
N LEU A 104 -7.06 11.45 -5.63
CA LEU A 104 -6.80 12.87 -5.86
C LEU A 104 -7.62 13.39 -7.06
N THR A 105 -7.68 12.63 -8.14
CA THR A 105 -8.52 12.95 -9.31
C THR A 105 -10.00 12.92 -8.94
N LEU A 106 -10.43 11.90 -8.19
CA LEU A 106 -11.79 11.78 -7.70
C LEU A 106 -12.16 13.00 -6.84
N THR A 107 -11.34 13.39 -5.88
CA THR A 107 -11.60 14.54 -5.00
C THR A 107 -11.64 15.86 -5.76
N LYS A 108 -10.82 16.05 -6.80
CA LYS A 108 -10.93 17.19 -7.72
C LYS A 108 -12.21 17.18 -8.56
N ASN A 109 -12.69 15.99 -8.93
CA ASN A 109 -13.91 15.80 -9.73
C ASN A 109 -15.20 15.74 -8.89
N LEU A 110 -15.08 15.70 -7.56
CA LEU A 110 -16.16 15.65 -6.58
C LEU A 110 -16.61 17.07 -6.19
N GLU A 111 -16.89 17.92 -7.19
CA GLU A 111 -17.39 19.28 -6.92
C GLU A 111 -18.89 19.31 -6.56
N SER A 112 -19.62 18.18 -6.59
CA SER A 112 -21.06 18.15 -6.29
C SER A 112 -21.48 17.08 -5.27
N ALA A 113 -22.34 17.49 -4.34
CA ALA A 113 -22.93 16.63 -3.32
C ALA A 113 -23.73 15.44 -3.90
N GLU A 114 -24.23 15.57 -5.13
CA GLU A 114 -24.90 14.47 -5.84
C GLU A 114 -23.93 13.35 -6.24
N ARG A 115 -22.71 13.69 -6.69
CA ARG A 115 -21.70 12.67 -7.03
C ARG A 115 -21.28 11.87 -5.80
N ILE A 116 -21.14 12.52 -4.64
CA ILE A 116 -20.87 11.82 -3.37
C ILE A 116 -22.01 10.88 -2.99
N LYS A 117 -23.27 11.30 -3.17
CA LYS A 117 -24.43 10.43 -2.91
C LYS A 117 -24.45 9.21 -3.83
N ARG A 118 -24.12 9.38 -5.10
CA ARG A 118 -24.09 8.27 -6.06
C ARG A 118 -23.01 7.24 -5.75
N ILE A 119 -21.80 7.67 -5.39
CA ILE A 119 -20.72 6.77 -4.96
C ILE A 119 -21.13 5.97 -3.71
N LYS A 120 -21.87 6.57 -2.78
CA LYS A 120 -22.38 5.84 -1.61
C LYS A 120 -23.35 4.71 -1.98
N THR A 121 -24.15 4.90 -3.02
CA THR A 121 -25.14 3.91 -3.47
C THR A 121 -24.55 2.89 -4.45
N ASN A 122 -23.53 3.28 -5.22
CA ASN A 122 -22.82 2.44 -6.17
C ASN A 122 -21.30 2.72 -6.13
N PRO A 123 -20.54 1.98 -5.29
CA PRO A 123 -19.11 2.22 -5.11
C PRO A 123 -18.25 2.08 -6.39
N GLU A 124 -18.71 1.31 -7.38
CA GLU A 124 -17.98 1.10 -8.64
C GLU A 124 -17.89 2.39 -9.49
N GLU A 125 -18.81 3.35 -9.31
CA GLU A 125 -18.77 4.64 -10.01
C GLU A 125 -17.53 5.49 -9.62
N ALA A 126 -16.94 5.23 -8.45
CA ALA A 126 -15.73 5.93 -8.03
C ALA A 126 -14.57 5.71 -9.02
N ARG A 127 -14.49 4.53 -9.63
CA ARG A 127 -13.45 4.23 -10.61
C ARG A 127 -13.63 5.04 -11.89
N GLU A 128 -14.84 5.12 -12.42
CA GLU A 128 -15.14 5.89 -13.65
C GLU A 128 -14.84 7.39 -13.48
N LEU A 129 -15.19 7.95 -12.33
CA LEU A 129 -14.96 9.35 -11.97
C LEU A 129 -13.47 9.67 -11.72
N SER A 130 -12.65 8.65 -11.45
CA SER A 130 -11.22 8.80 -11.22
C SER A 130 -10.37 8.75 -12.51
N ILE A 131 -10.92 8.22 -13.61
CA ILE A 131 -10.22 8.03 -14.89
C ILE A 131 -10.59 9.10 -15.93
N SER A 132 -11.69 9.83 -15.72
CA SER A 132 -12.29 10.75 -16.69
C SER A 132 -11.71 12.19 -16.70
N ALA A 133 -10.49 12.40 -16.16
CA ALA A 133 -9.79 13.70 -16.16
C ALA A 133 -8.47 13.67 -16.96
#